data_AF-A0A316UZY7-F1
#
_entry.id   AF-A0A316UZY7-F1
#
_cell.length_a   1.000
_cell.length_b   1.000
_cell.length_c   1.000
_cell.angle_alpha   90.00
_cell.angle_beta   90.00
_cell.angle_gamma   90.00
#
_symmetry.space_group_name_H-M   'P 1'
#
loop_
_entity.id
_entity.type
_entity.pdbx_description
1 polymer ?
#
loop_
_entity_poly.entity_id
_entity_poly.type
_entity_poly.pdbx_seq_one_letter_code
_entity_poly.pdbx_strand_id
1 'polypeptide(L)'
;MASGFGFNGGRSRCFTYWQEFQKCYAKADTPAECVPQKDDYIECLHHGKEIARAQQIKEHYIQHEMRRAKEQREKGELRATGGIMNLGLISGGGEENGSGDKGGEDKKQPPASAGDDKKGGSDGKEGKEGK
;
A
#
# COMPACT_ATOMS: atom_id res chain seq x y z
N MET A 1 22.40 -30.88 -18.58
CA MET A 1 22.11 -29.67 -17.77
C MET A 1 20.69 -29.22 -18.10
N ALA A 2 19.80 -29.12 -17.11
CA ALA A 2 18.42 -28.67 -17.31
C ALA A 2 18.29 -27.13 -17.19
N SER A 3 19.24 -26.39 -17.77
CA SER A 3 19.42 -24.93 -17.65
C SER A 3 18.39 -24.11 -18.46
N GLY A 4 17.11 -24.45 -18.32
CA GLY A 4 16.01 -23.75 -19.01
C GLY A 4 14.61 -24.31 -18.81
N PHE A 5 14.49 -25.50 -18.20
CA PHE A 5 13.20 -26.16 -17.98
C PHE A 5 12.60 -25.78 -16.63
N GLY A 6 11.30 -25.46 -16.63
CA GLY A 6 10.51 -25.22 -15.43
C GLY A 6 9.96 -26.52 -14.84
N PHE A 7 9.28 -26.39 -13.70
CA PHE A 7 8.69 -27.53 -12.97
C PHE A 7 7.72 -28.38 -13.83
N ASN A 8 7.00 -27.76 -14.75
CA ASN A 8 6.05 -28.45 -15.64
C ASN A 8 6.70 -29.03 -16.91
N GLY A 9 8.04 -29.14 -16.97
CA GLY A 9 8.76 -29.61 -18.16
C GLY A 9 8.75 -28.64 -19.34
N GLY A 10 8.04 -27.52 -19.24
CA GLY A 10 8.04 -26.43 -20.21
C GLY A 10 9.18 -25.44 -20.00
N ARG A 11 9.17 -24.38 -20.81
CA ARG A 11 10.10 -23.25 -20.69
C ARG A 11 9.92 -22.55 -19.33
N SER A 12 11.02 -22.25 -18.64
CA SER A 12 10.95 -21.49 -17.38
C SER A 12 10.46 -20.05 -17.61
N ARG A 13 9.87 -19.44 -16.57
CA ARG A 13 9.24 -18.09 -16.63
C ARG A 13 10.18 -17.02 -17.18
N CYS A 14 11.47 -17.07 -16.84
CA CYS A 14 12.47 -16.07 -17.24
C CYS A 14 13.35 -16.51 -18.41
N PHE A 15 13.01 -17.61 -19.09
CA PHE A 15 13.86 -18.14 -20.15
C PHE A 15 13.94 -17.24 -21.38
N THR A 16 12.90 -16.44 -21.66
CA THR A 16 12.92 -15.47 -22.76
C THR A 16 13.99 -14.41 -22.54
N TYR A 17 14.08 -13.83 -21.34
CA TYR A 17 15.11 -12.85 -20.99
C TYR A 17 16.52 -13.46 -21.00
N TRP A 18 16.64 -14.71 -20.53
CA TRP A 18 17.90 -15.45 -20.64
C TRP A 18 18.36 -15.60 -22.10
N GLN A 19 17.44 -15.88 -23.02
CA GLN A 19 17.80 -15.99 -24.44
C GLN A 19 18.20 -14.66 -25.05
N GLU A 20 17.56 -13.54 -24.67
CA GLU A 20 17.99 -12.23 -25.14
C GLU A 20 19.38 -11.86 -24.62
N PHE A 21 19.67 -12.18 -23.36
CA PHE A 21 21.02 -12.05 -22.81
C PHE A 21 22.03 -12.92 -23.59
N GLN A 22 21.72 -14.20 -23.84
CA GLN A 22 22.58 -15.10 -24.61
C GLN A 22 22.80 -14.62 -26.05
N LYS A 23 21.76 -14.09 -26.71
CA LYS A 23 21.88 -13.51 -28.06
C LYS A 23 22.79 -12.30 -28.09
N CYS A 24 22.73 -11.45 -27.06
CA CYS A 24 23.64 -10.31 -26.93
C CYS A 24 25.06 -10.80 -26.65
N TYR A 25 25.22 -11.69 -25.67
CA TYR A 25 26.51 -12.20 -25.25
C TYR A 25 27.25 -12.95 -26.36
N ALA A 26 26.53 -13.65 -27.23
CA ALA A 26 27.11 -14.35 -28.39
C ALA A 26 27.58 -13.39 -29.50
N LYS A 27 27.16 -12.12 -29.48
CA LYS A 27 27.51 -11.11 -30.48
C LYS A 27 28.49 -10.05 -29.98
N ALA A 28 28.60 -9.88 -28.66
CA ALA A 28 29.43 -8.86 -28.04
C ALA A 28 30.86 -9.36 -27.81
N ASP A 29 31.84 -8.49 -28.00
CA ASP A 29 33.25 -8.78 -27.67
C ASP A 29 33.50 -8.63 -26.17
N THR A 30 32.71 -7.78 -25.50
CA THR A 30 32.81 -7.57 -24.05
C THR A 30 31.49 -7.83 -23.32
N PRO A 31 31.53 -8.46 -22.13
CA PRO A 31 30.33 -8.74 -21.33
C PRO A 31 29.64 -7.47 -20.80
N ALA A 32 30.30 -6.32 -20.85
CA ALA A 32 29.76 -5.03 -20.42
C ALA A 32 28.71 -4.47 -21.40
N GLU A 33 28.74 -4.88 -22.67
CA GLU A 33 27.79 -4.42 -23.69
C GLU A 33 26.37 -4.99 -23.48
N CYS A 34 26.27 -6.11 -22.76
CA CYS A 34 25.02 -6.83 -22.52
C CYS A 34 24.41 -6.59 -21.13
N VAL A 35 24.81 -5.50 -20.47
CA VAL A 35 24.27 -5.06 -19.19
C VAL A 35 22.74 -4.86 -19.18
N PRO A 36 22.09 -4.24 -20.18
CA PRO A 36 20.64 -4.07 -20.10
C PRO A 36 19.91 -5.42 -20.13
N GLN A 37 20.32 -6.35 -20.98
CA GLN A 37 19.71 -7.69 -21.08
C GLN A 37 19.99 -8.55 -19.85
N LYS A 38 21.18 -8.41 -19.24
CA LYS A 38 21.49 -9.12 -17.98
C LYS A 38 20.58 -8.60 -16.85
N ASP A 39 20.36 -7.29 -16.80
CA ASP A 39 19.58 -6.66 -15.75
C ASP A 39 18.11 -7.07 -15.84
N ASP A 40 17.57 -7.20 -17.05
CA ASP A 40 16.21 -7.73 -17.28
C ASP A 40 16.07 -9.19 -16.83
N TYR A 41 17.09 -10.02 -17.08
CA TYR A 41 17.09 -11.41 -16.62
C TYR A 41 17.13 -11.50 -15.08
N ILE A 42 17.98 -10.72 -14.43
CA ILE A 42 18.09 -10.67 -12.97
C ILE A 42 16.82 -10.08 -12.33
N GLU A 43 16.21 -9.08 -12.97
CA GLU A 43 14.91 -8.54 -12.55
C GLU A 43 13.80 -9.57 -12.63
N CYS A 44 13.73 -10.35 -13.70
CA CYS A 44 12.73 -11.41 -13.78
C CYS A 44 12.92 -12.48 -12.69
N LEU A 45 14.15 -12.78 -12.29
CA LEU A 45 14.44 -13.78 -11.26
C LEU A 45 14.13 -13.31 -9.83
N HIS A 46 14.45 -12.06 -9.52
CA HIS A 46 14.44 -11.56 -8.13
C HIS A 46 13.38 -10.47 -7.88
N HIS A 47 12.81 -9.89 -8.93
CA HIS A 47 11.81 -8.83 -8.87
C HIS A 47 12.21 -7.65 -7.97
N GLY A 48 13.50 -7.29 -7.92
CA GLY A 48 14.03 -6.29 -7.00
C GLY A 48 13.43 -4.90 -7.23
N LYS A 49 13.47 -4.41 -8.46
CA LYS A 49 12.89 -3.11 -8.84
C LYS A 49 11.37 -3.13 -8.71
N GLU A 50 10.72 -4.24 -9.05
CA GLU A 50 9.25 -4.37 -8.92
C GLU A 50 8.81 -4.28 -7.45
N ILE A 51 9.47 -5.02 -6.55
CA ILE A 51 9.17 -4.99 -5.11
C ILE A 51 9.43 -3.61 -4.54
N ALA A 52 10.56 -2.97 -4.89
CA ALA A 52 10.89 -1.62 -4.43
C ALA A 52 9.83 -0.61 -4.88
N ARG A 53 9.39 -0.69 -6.15
CA ARG A 53 8.34 0.18 -6.68
C ARG A 53 6.99 -0.06 -6.01
N ALA A 54 6.62 -1.31 -5.79
CA ALA A 54 5.37 -1.67 -5.11
C ALA A 54 5.34 -1.13 -3.67
N GLN A 55 6.48 -1.17 -2.96
CA GLN A 55 6.62 -0.58 -1.63
C GLN A 55 6.42 0.95 -1.66
N GLN A 56 7.06 1.65 -2.60
CA GLN A 56 6.90 3.11 -2.76
C GLN A 56 5.45 3.49 -3.05
N ILE A 57 4.78 2.76 -3.95
CA ILE A 57 3.36 3.01 -4.28
C ILE A 57 2.48 2.78 -3.05
N LYS A 58 2.72 1.69 -2.31
CA LYS A 58 1.97 1.37 -1.10
C LYS A 58 2.14 2.46 -0.04
N GLU A 59 3.36 2.93 0.18
CA GLU A 59 3.62 4.00 1.15
C GLU A 59 2.93 5.30 0.76
N HIS A 60 3.05 5.72 -0.51
CA HIS A 60 2.36 6.91 -1.00
C HIS A 60 0.84 6.78 -0.87
N TYR A 61 0.29 5.59 -1.13
CA TYR A 61 -1.13 5.31 -0.94
C TYR A 61 -1.56 5.49 0.53
N ILE A 62 -0.82 4.90 1.48
CA ILE A 62 -1.13 5.04 2.91
C ILE A 62 -1.05 6.50 3.36
N GLN A 63 -0.01 7.23 2.94
CA GLN A 63 0.14 8.66 3.26
C GLN A 63 -1.03 9.48 2.70
N HIS A 64 -1.45 9.19 1.47
CA HIS A 64 -2.58 9.85 0.83
C HIS A 64 -3.88 9.59 1.60
N GLU A 65 -4.15 8.34 1.98
CA GLU A 65 -5.34 7.98 2.74
C GLU A 65 -5.34 8.59 4.15
N MET A 66 -4.19 8.62 4.84
CA MET A 66 -4.05 9.27 6.14
C MET A 66 -4.31 10.79 6.07
N ARG A 67 -3.80 11.46 5.03
CA ARG A 67 -4.07 12.88 4.80
C ARG A 67 -5.56 13.13 4.58
N ARG A 68 -6.20 12.32 3.74
CA ARG A 68 -7.65 12.43 3.49
C ARG A 68 -8.46 12.16 4.74
N ALA A 69 -8.10 11.15 5.52
CA ALA A 69 -8.76 10.86 6.80
C ALA A 69 -8.63 12.04 7.78
N LYS A 70 -7.45 12.68 7.86
CA LYS A 70 -7.23 13.87 8.69
C LYS A 70 -8.10 15.04 8.24
N GLU A 71 -8.12 15.35 6.93
CA GLU A 71 -8.96 16.42 6.39
C GLU A 71 -10.46 16.17 6.64
N GLN A 72 -10.91 14.91 6.52
CA GLN A 72 -12.30 14.53 6.83
C GLN A 72 -12.61 14.70 8.32
N ARG A 73 -11.68 14.34 9.21
CA ARG A 73 -11.84 14.54 10.66
C ARG A 73 -11.90 16.02 11.02
N GLU A 74 -11.00 16.83 10.48
CA GLU A 74 -10.98 18.28 10.70
C GLU A 74 -12.28 18.94 10.22
N LYS A 75 -12.77 18.58 9.02
CA LYS A 75 -14.06 19.05 8.52
C LYS A 75 -15.23 18.59 9.41
N GLY A 76 -15.16 17.37 9.94
CA GLY A 76 -16.15 16.86 10.90
C GLY A 76 -16.13 17.63 12.22
N GLU A 77 -14.95 17.94 12.76
CA GLU A 77 -14.77 18.72 13.99
C GLU A 77 -15.23 20.17 13.82
N LEU A 78 -14.90 20.81 12.70
CA LEU A 78 -15.42 22.15 12.35
C LEU A 78 -16.94 22.16 12.24
N ARG A 79 -17.55 21.11 11.68
CA ARG A 79 -19.02 20.98 11.62
C ARG A 79 -19.64 20.78 13.00
N ALA A 80 -19.01 19.98 13.87
CA ALA A 80 -19.49 19.74 15.22
C ALA A 80 -19.41 21.01 16.09
N THR A 81 -18.30 21.74 16.02
CA THR A 81 -18.08 22.99 16.77
C THR A 81 -18.91 24.15 16.22
N GLY A 82 -19.04 24.27 14.90
CA GLY A 82 -19.89 25.26 14.25
C GLY A 82 -21.40 25.08 14.53
N GLY A 83 -21.84 23.86 14.83
CA GLY A 83 -23.22 23.57 15.25
C GLY A 83 -23.52 23.93 16.71
N ILE A 84 -22.51 23.96 17.59
CA ILE A 84 -22.69 24.20 19.03
C ILE A 84 -23.14 25.63 19.35
N MET A 85 -22.90 26.60 18.47
CA MET A 85 -23.39 27.97 18.67
C MET A 85 -24.93 28.09 18.63
N ASN A 86 -25.67 27.03 18.29
CA ASN A 86 -27.14 27.05 18.25
C ASN A 86 -27.83 25.90 19.01
N LEU A 87 -27.09 25.16 19.86
CA LEU A 87 -27.60 23.97 20.55
C LEU A 87 -27.95 24.17 22.04
N GLY A 88 -28.02 25.41 22.55
CA GLY A 88 -28.74 25.74 23.80
C GLY A 88 -28.40 24.91 25.05
N LEU A 89 -27.18 24.39 25.19
CA LEU A 89 -26.81 23.40 26.22
C LEU A 89 -26.13 24.00 27.48
N ILE A 90 -26.49 25.24 27.86
CA ILE A 90 -26.24 25.78 29.20
C ILE A 90 -27.56 26.28 29.78
N SER A 91 -28.13 25.44 30.65
CA SER A 91 -29.14 25.63 31.71
C SER A 91 -30.28 26.66 31.52
N GLY A 92 -31.51 26.14 31.44
CA GLY A 92 -32.75 26.87 31.71
C GLY A 92 -33.92 26.27 30.93
N GLY A 93 -34.81 25.53 31.60
CA GLY A 93 -35.79 24.64 30.98
C GLY A 93 -36.80 25.28 30.01
N GLY A 94 -37.38 24.45 29.14
CA GLY A 94 -38.53 24.80 28.30
C GLY A 94 -38.58 24.06 26.96
N GLU A 95 -39.42 23.03 26.91
CA GLU A 95 -40.33 22.57 25.83
C GLU A 95 -39.97 22.69 24.32
N GLU A 96 -39.98 21.51 23.69
CA GLU A 96 -40.51 21.12 22.37
C GLU A 96 -40.63 22.16 21.23
N ASN A 97 -39.96 21.89 20.10
CA ASN A 97 -40.61 21.85 18.78
C ASN A 97 -39.71 21.22 17.70
N GLY A 98 -40.28 20.27 16.96
CA GLY A 98 -39.63 19.60 15.84
C GLY A 98 -39.50 20.49 14.60
N SER A 99 -38.43 20.27 13.84
CA SER A 99 -38.36 20.66 12.44
C SER A 99 -37.51 19.64 11.70
N GLY A 100 -38.15 18.90 10.81
CA GLY A 100 -37.49 17.91 9.96
C GLY A 100 -36.67 18.59 8.87
N ASP A 101 -35.42 18.17 8.73
CA ASP A 101 -34.60 18.50 7.57
C ASP A 101 -34.49 17.28 6.64
N LYS A 102 -34.87 17.51 5.38
CA LYS A 102 -35.01 16.48 4.35
C LYS A 102 -33.63 16.01 3.89
N GLY A 103 -33.43 14.68 3.92
CA GLY A 103 -32.24 14.02 3.43
C GLY A 103 -31.88 14.41 2.00
N GLY A 104 -30.66 14.91 1.83
CA GLY A 104 -30.00 15.13 0.55
C GLY A 104 -28.99 14.02 0.26
N GLU A 105 -29.31 13.26 -0.79
CA GLU A 105 -28.45 12.39 -1.63
C GLU A 105 -27.16 11.78 -1.05
N ASP A 106 -27.26 10.47 -0.83
CA ASP A 106 -26.19 9.47 -0.90
C ASP A 106 -25.25 9.68 -2.11
N LYS A 107 -24.19 10.46 -1.93
CA LYS A 107 -22.95 10.27 -2.70
C LYS A 107 -22.09 9.24 -2.00
N LYS A 108 -22.39 7.97 -2.31
CA LYS A 108 -21.52 6.78 -2.24
C LYS A 108 -20.14 7.04 -1.60
N GLN A 109 -20.06 6.93 -0.28
CA GLN A 109 -18.80 6.67 0.41
C GLN A 109 -18.20 5.35 -0.14
N PRO A 110 -16.89 5.28 -0.45
CA PRO A 110 -16.22 3.99 -0.37
C PRO A 110 -16.19 3.55 1.10
N PRO A 111 -16.32 2.24 1.40
CA PRO A 111 -16.47 1.76 2.76
C PRO A 111 -15.25 2.15 3.60
N ALA A 112 -15.52 2.72 4.78
CA ALA A 112 -14.55 2.82 5.84
C ALA A 112 -14.05 1.40 6.16
N SER A 113 -12.82 1.09 5.76
CA SER A 113 -12.13 -0.08 6.28
C SER A 113 -11.91 0.17 7.76
N ALA A 114 -12.68 -0.54 8.58
CA ALA A 114 -12.38 -0.77 9.98
C ALA A 114 -10.90 -1.16 10.09
N GLY A 115 -10.14 -0.38 10.85
CA GLY A 115 -8.82 -0.79 11.28
C GLY A 115 -8.99 -1.95 12.25
N ASP A 116 -8.64 -3.15 11.82
CA ASP A 116 -8.33 -4.25 12.72
C ASP A 116 -7.09 -3.86 13.52
N ASP A 117 -7.31 -3.38 14.75
CA ASP A 117 -6.33 -3.29 15.83
C ASP A 117 -5.83 -4.71 16.18
N LYS A 118 -4.94 -5.26 15.36
CA LYS A 118 -4.21 -6.47 15.70
C LYS A 118 -2.99 -6.09 16.53
N LYS A 119 -3.22 -6.04 17.84
CA LYS A 119 -2.23 -6.02 18.93
C LYS A 119 -1.07 -6.98 18.63
N GLY A 120 0.04 -6.45 18.11
CA GLY A 120 1.30 -7.16 18.00
C GLY A 120 1.94 -7.27 19.38
N GLY A 121 1.89 -8.46 19.98
CA GLY A 121 2.62 -8.78 21.19
C GLY A 121 4.12 -8.70 20.94
N SER A 122 4.79 -7.80 21.66
CA SER A 122 6.21 -7.92 21.95
C SER A 122 6.38 -8.89 23.10
N ASP A 123 7.18 -9.95 22.92
CA ASP A 123 8.04 -10.44 23.99
C ASP A 123 9.29 -11.04 23.33
N GLY A 124 10.35 -10.24 23.37
CA GLY A 124 11.68 -10.65 23.00
C GLY A 124 12.21 -11.61 24.06
N LYS A 125 12.67 -12.79 23.62
CA LYS A 125 13.43 -13.68 24.49
C LYS A 125 14.90 -13.27 24.40
N GLU A 126 15.35 -12.58 25.43
CA GLU A 126 16.75 -12.25 25.69
C GLU A 126 17.63 -13.49 25.61
N GLY A 127 18.66 -13.42 24.77
CA GLY A 127 19.83 -14.27 24.87
C GLY A 127 20.63 -13.84 26.10
N LYS A 128 20.82 -14.76 27.05
CA LYS A 128 21.74 -14.60 28.17
C LYS A 128 23.04 -15.31 27.83
N GLU A 129 24.11 -14.54 27.66
CA GLU A 129 25.48 -15.02 27.59
C GLU A 129 25.96 -15.56 28.94
N GLY A 130 26.87 -16.55 28.89
CA GLY A 130 27.96 -16.70 29.84
C GLY A 130 27.83 -17.77 30.92
N LYS A 131 28.46 -18.94 30.71
CA LYS A 131 29.74 -19.31 31.36
C LYS A 131 30.33 -20.57 30.74
#